data_AF-A0ABD4KB15-F1
#
_entry.id   AF-A0ABD4KB15-F1
#
_cell.length_a   1.000
_cell.length_b   1.000
_cell.length_c   1.000
_cell.angle_alpha   90.00
_cell.angle_beta   90.00
_cell.angle_gamma   90.00
#
_symmetry.space_group_name_H-M   'P 1'
#
loop_
_entity.id
_entity.type
_entity.pdbx_description
1 polymer ?
#
loop_
_entity_poly.entity_id
_entity_poly.type
_entity_poly.pdbx_seq_one_letter_code
_entity_poly.pdbx_strand_id
1 'polypeptide(L)'
;MEKMTLTRKEAAELLGISTATVTQWVLEGRLKAYRVSDRPKSPYLFTREDCQAALLAVEVEPTRQRDKERKVEAEDAFTRRQKEVNRKLRKMLNMPEKE
;
A
#
# COMPACT_ATOMS: atom_id res chain seq x y z
N MET A 1 12.73 -24.25 -23.60
CA MET A 1 12.91 -22.91 -22.97
C MET A 1 11.93 -22.84 -21.82
N GLU A 2 12.43 -22.89 -20.59
CA GLU A 2 11.58 -22.77 -19.39
C GLU A 2 10.82 -21.44 -19.44
N LYS A 3 9.53 -21.46 -19.11
CA LYS A 3 8.74 -20.23 -19.05
C LYS A 3 9.35 -19.33 -17.98
N MET A 4 10.08 -18.30 -18.41
CA MET A 4 10.84 -17.39 -17.54
C MET A 4 9.94 -16.45 -16.73
N THR A 5 8.63 -16.48 -16.96
CA THR A 5 7.64 -15.59 -16.35
C THR A 5 6.64 -16.38 -15.51
N LEU A 6 6.50 -15.98 -14.26
CA LEU A 6 5.61 -16.52 -13.25
C LEU A 6 4.45 -15.55 -13.03
N THR A 7 3.28 -16.10 -12.81
CA THR A 7 2.13 -15.35 -12.32
C THR A 7 2.29 -15.06 -10.82
N ARG A 8 1.50 -14.11 -10.32
CA ARG A 8 1.47 -13.79 -8.88
C ARG A 8 1.22 -15.00 -7.97
N LYS A 9 0.42 -15.97 -8.42
CA LYS A 9 0.13 -17.19 -7.64
C LYS A 9 1.36 -18.08 -7.54
N GLU A 10 2.00 -18.34 -8.68
CA GLU A 10 3.21 -19.16 -8.73
C GLU A 10 4.37 -18.51 -7.97
N ALA A 11 4.52 -17.18 -8.07
CA ALA A 11 5.51 -16.45 -7.28
C ALA A 11 5.24 -16.56 -5.77
N ALA A 12 3.97 -16.51 -5.35
CA ALA A 12 3.57 -16.68 -3.96
C ALA A 12 3.90 -18.08 -3.43
N GLU A 13 3.61 -19.11 -4.23
CA GLU A 13 3.93 -20.51 -3.91
C GLU A 13 5.44 -20.74 -3.83
N LEU A 14 6.22 -20.19 -4.76
CA LEU A 14 7.68 -20.29 -4.77
C LEU A 14 8.33 -19.59 -3.57
N LEU A 15 7.77 -18.47 -3.13
CA LEU A 15 8.25 -17.71 -1.97
C LEU A 15 7.67 -18.24 -0.64
N GLY A 16 6.67 -19.13 -0.68
CA GLY A 16 5.98 -19.63 0.52
C GLY A 16 5.17 -18.56 1.26
N ILE A 17 4.71 -17.51 0.57
CA ILE A 17 3.97 -16.38 1.16
C ILE A 17 2.59 -16.23 0.52
N SER A 18 1.75 -15.37 1.12
CA SER A 18 0.43 -15.08 0.54
C SER A 18 0.53 -14.21 -0.72
N THR A 19 -0.42 -14.34 -1.64
CA THR A 19 -0.51 -13.49 -2.85
C THR A 19 -0.70 -12.00 -2.53
N ALA A 20 -1.33 -11.69 -1.39
CA ALA A 20 -1.45 -10.32 -0.88
C ALA A 20 -0.08 -9.78 -0.46
N THR A 21 0.74 -10.61 0.20
CA THR A 21 2.11 -10.29 0.59
C THR A 21 3.00 -10.05 -0.64
N VAL A 22 2.88 -10.87 -1.69
CA VAL A 22 3.60 -10.63 -2.96
C VAL A 22 3.23 -9.26 -3.54
N THR A 23 1.93 -8.95 -3.59
CA THR A 23 1.46 -7.64 -4.09
C THR A 23 2.03 -6.49 -3.25
N GLN A 24 2.07 -6.67 -1.94
CA GLN A 24 2.65 -5.71 -1.02
C GLN A 24 4.16 -5.54 -1.24
N TRP A 25 4.92 -6.61 -1.45
CA TRP A 25 6.36 -6.51 -1.73
C TRP A 25 6.66 -5.78 -3.03
N VAL A 26 5.79 -5.91 -4.04
CA VAL A 26 5.88 -5.11 -5.27
C VAL A 26 5.65 -3.63 -4.98
N LEU A 27 4.63 -3.30 -4.20
CA LEU A 27 4.34 -1.92 -3.81
C LEU A 27 5.44 -1.31 -2.93
N GLU A 28 6.07 -2.11 -2.09
CA GLU A 28 7.20 -1.73 -1.25
C GLU A 28 8.53 -1.62 -2.02
N GLY A 29 8.56 -2.04 -3.30
CA GLY A 29 9.79 -2.05 -4.11
C GLY A 29 10.77 -3.16 -3.77
N ARG A 30 10.36 -4.13 -2.94
CA ARG A 30 11.17 -5.28 -2.50
C ARG A 30 11.19 -6.41 -3.52
N LEU A 31 10.18 -6.47 -4.38
CA LEU A 31 10.06 -7.48 -5.42
C LEU A 31 9.78 -6.80 -6.75
N LYS A 32 10.63 -7.06 -7.75
CA LYS A 32 10.43 -6.53 -9.09
C LYS A 32 9.28 -7.25 -9.79
N ALA A 33 8.39 -6.48 -10.39
CA ALA A 33 7.27 -6.99 -11.16
C ALA A 33 7.18 -6.31 -12.52
N TYR A 34 6.75 -7.07 -13.51
CA TYR A 34 6.46 -6.61 -14.85
C TYR A 34 4.94 -6.64 -15.08
N ARG A 35 4.47 -5.86 -16.04
CA ARG A 35 3.06 -5.88 -16.45
C ARG A 35 2.93 -6.47 -17.83
N VAL A 36 1.88 -7.26 -18.05
CA VAL A 36 1.56 -7.81 -19.37
C VAL A 36 1.23 -6.70 -20.38
N SER A 37 0.65 -5.59 -19.91
CA SER A 37 0.36 -4.42 -20.73
C SER A 37 0.30 -3.15 -19.88
N ASP A 38 0.30 -1.99 -20.53
CA ASP A 38 0.29 -0.66 -19.89
C ASP A 38 -1.07 -0.25 -19.29
N ARG A 39 -2.05 -1.17 -19.25
CA ARG A 39 -3.36 -0.86 -18.64
C ARG A 39 -3.25 -0.85 -17.11
N PRO A 40 -4.03 0.01 -16.42
CA PRO A 40 -3.93 0.17 -14.97
C PRO A 40 -4.23 -1.12 -14.18
N LYS A 41 -5.12 -1.99 -14.71
CA LYS A 41 -5.51 -3.27 -14.08
C LYS A 41 -4.80 -4.50 -14.67
N SER A 42 -3.71 -4.30 -15.40
CA SER A 42 -2.97 -5.42 -15.99
C SER A 42 -2.33 -6.30 -14.92
N PRO A 43 -2.35 -7.63 -15.09
CA PRO A 43 -1.77 -8.55 -14.12
C PRO A 43 -0.24 -8.41 -14.06
N TYR A 44 0.28 -8.65 -12.86
CA TYR A 44 1.72 -8.71 -12.62
C TYR A 44 2.32 -10.05 -13.07
N LEU A 45 3.49 -9.95 -13.69
CA LEU A 45 4.40 -11.04 -14.02
C LEU A 45 5.70 -10.89 -13.25
N PHE A 46 6.28 -12.02 -12.87
CA PHE A 46 7.50 -12.10 -12.09
C PHE A 46 8.50 -12.99 -12.80
N THR A 47 9.80 -12.79 -12.60
CA THR A 47 10.80 -13.78 -13.03
C THR A 47 11.24 -14.61 -11.83
N ARG A 48 11.74 -15.82 -12.09
CA ARG A 48 12.28 -16.67 -11.02
C ARG A 48 13.49 -16.01 -10.35
N GLU A 49 14.32 -15.34 -11.14
CA GLU A 49 15.51 -14.62 -10.66
C GLU A 49 15.13 -13.49 -9.71
N ASP A 50 14.10 -12.68 -10.05
CA ASP A 50 13.64 -11.60 -9.17
C ASP A 50 13.08 -12.13 -7.84
N CYS A 51 12.38 -13.27 -7.86
CA CYS A 51 11.92 -13.93 -6.63
C CYS A 51 13.08 -14.41 -5.76
N GLN A 52 14.11 -15.02 -6.36
CA GLN A 52 15.31 -15.45 -5.64
C GLN A 52 16.11 -14.27 -5.11
N ALA A 53 16.25 -13.20 -5.91
CA ALA A 53 16.89 -11.97 -5.50
C ALA A 53 16.16 -11.33 -4.30
N ALA A 54 14.82 -11.37 -4.26
CA ALA A 54 14.04 -10.87 -3.13
C ALA A 54 14.25 -11.69 -1.84
N LEU A 55 14.56 -12.99 -1.95
CA LEU A 55 14.94 -13.83 -0.79
C LEU A 55 16.35 -13.51 -0.28
N LEU A 56 17.27 -13.17 -1.19
CA LEU A 56 18.67 -12.88 -0.85
C LEU A 56 18.87 -11.43 -0.38
N ALA A 57 18.12 -10.47 -0.93
CA ALA A 57 18.23 -9.05 -0.65
C ALA A 57 17.45 -8.61 0.60
N VAL A 58 17.42 -9.44 1.64
CA VAL A 58 16.88 -9.05 2.95
C VAL A 58 17.77 -7.94 3.52
N GLU A 59 17.37 -6.68 3.29
CA GLU A 59 17.44 -5.53 4.22
C GLU A 59 17.11 -4.24 3.46
N VAL A 60 15.90 -3.67 3.65
CA VAL A 60 15.72 -2.20 3.67
C VAL A 60 14.48 -1.84 4.50
N GLU A 61 14.65 -0.85 5.37
CA GLU A 61 13.69 -0.22 6.28
C GLU A 61 12.24 -0.14 5.75
N PRO A 62 11.23 -0.44 6.58
CA PRO A 62 9.83 -0.45 6.18
C PRO A 62 9.32 0.96 5.87
N THR A 63 9.18 1.29 4.58
CA THR A 63 8.55 2.53 4.08
C THR A 63 7.10 2.74 4.57
N ARG A 64 6.49 1.71 5.17
CA ARG A 64 5.15 1.71 5.79
C ARG A 64 4.97 2.71 6.93
N GLN A 65 6.04 3.31 7.45
CA GLN A 65 5.90 4.44 8.37
C GLN A 65 5.27 5.65 7.66
N ARG A 66 5.73 6.01 6.45
CA ARG A 66 5.28 7.22 5.73
C ARG A 66 3.81 7.21 5.29
N ASP A 67 3.31 6.06 4.81
CA ASP A 67 1.91 5.97 4.37
C ASP A 67 0.92 5.85 5.55
N LYS A 68 1.36 5.28 6.69
CA LYS A 68 0.59 5.35 7.93
C LYS A 68 0.53 6.78 8.45
N GLU A 69 1.67 7.48 8.47
CA GLU A 69 1.76 8.89 8.87
C GLU A 69 0.84 9.78 8.03
N ARG A 70 0.85 9.64 6.69
CA ARG A 70 -0.07 10.40 5.81
C ARG A 70 -1.56 10.12 6.05
N LYS A 71 -1.93 8.88 6.39
CA LYS A 71 -3.32 8.55 6.72
C LYS A 71 -3.75 9.15 8.06
N VAL A 72 -2.88 9.07 9.06
CA VAL A 72 -3.11 9.70 10.38
C VAL A 72 -3.25 11.22 10.20
N GLU A 73 -2.38 11.84 9.41
CA GLU A 73 -2.42 13.28 9.14
C GLU A 73 -3.70 13.72 8.40
N ALA A 74 -4.19 12.89 7.46
CA ALA A 74 -5.46 13.15 6.76
C ALA A 74 -6.69 12.99 7.68
N GLU A 75 -6.69 12.00 8.57
CA GLU A 75 -7.75 11.80 9.58
C GLU A 75 -7.75 12.92 10.64
N ASP A 76 -6.58 13.35 11.10
CA ASP A 76 -6.42 14.49 12.01
C ASP A 76 -6.87 15.80 11.37
N ALA A 77 -6.57 16.01 10.08
CA ALA A 77 -7.06 17.17 9.33
C ALA A 77 -8.59 17.15 9.18
N PHE A 78 -9.17 15.99 8.91
CA PHE A 78 -10.63 15.82 8.79
C PHE A 78 -11.35 16.12 10.10
N THR A 79 -10.88 15.56 11.22
CA THR A 79 -11.49 15.78 12.54
C THR A 79 -11.38 17.24 13.00
N ARG A 80 -10.25 17.91 12.74
CA ARG A 80 -10.09 19.36 13.00
C ARG A 80 -11.12 20.19 12.23
N ARG A 81 -11.27 19.94 10.92
CA ARG A 81 -12.24 20.66 10.07
C ARG A 81 -13.67 20.43 10.54
N GLN A 82 -14.02 19.20 10.93
CA GLN A 82 -15.36 18.88 11.43
C GLN A 82 -15.68 19.59 12.76
N LYS A 83 -14.71 19.71 13.68
CA LYS A 83 -14.87 20.48 14.93
C LYS A 83 -15.10 21.96 14.66
N GLU A 84 -14.34 22.55 13.72
CA GLU A 84 -14.47 23.96 13.37
C GLU A 84 -15.84 24.28 12.76
N VAL A 85 -16.31 23.44 11.84
CA VAL A 85 -17.64 23.57 11.23
C VAL A 85 -18.74 23.45 12.29
N ASN A 86 -18.66 22.46 13.18
CA ASN A 86 -19.63 22.30 14.26
C ASN A 86 -19.65 23.49 15.22
N ARG A 87 -18.48 24.04 15.57
CA ARG A 87 -18.38 25.25 16.39
C ARG A 87 -19.05 26.44 15.69
N LYS A 88 -18.80 26.62 14.40
CA LYS A 88 -19.40 27.69 13.60
C LYS A 88 -20.92 27.55 13.51
N LEU A 89 -21.41 26.33 13.29
CA LEU A 89 -22.83 26.02 13.24
C LEU A 89 -23.52 26.32 14.57
N ARG A 90 -22.92 25.93 15.70
CA ARG A 90 -23.47 26.23 17.04
C ARG A 90 -23.55 27.73 17.34
N LYS A 91 -22.55 28.51 16.92
CA LYS A 91 -22.59 29.99 17.02
C LYS A 91 -23.73 30.58 16.19
N MET A 92 -23.96 30.08 14.98
CA MET A 92 -25.07 30.52 14.14
C MET A 92 -26.43 30.17 14.73
N LEU A 93 -26.52 29.04 15.43
CA LEU A 93 -27.73 28.57 16.11
C LEU A 93 -27.86 29.10 17.55
N ASN A 94 -26.96 29.99 17.98
CA ASN A 94 -26.91 30.57 19.33
C ASN A 94 -26.95 29.52 20.47
N MET A 95 -26.34 28.36 20.25
CA MET A 95 -26.29 27.24 21.20
C MET A 95 -25.02 27.31 22.07
N PRO A 96 -25.09 26.94 23.37
CA PRO A 96 -23.90 26.90 24.22
C PRO A 96 -22.87 25.85 23.73
N GLU A 97 -21.59 26.17 23.88
CA GLU A 97 -20.50 25.23 23.61
C GLU A 97 -20.56 24.08 24.65
N LYS A 98 -20.40 22.82 24.21
CA LYS A 98 -20.29 21.69 25.13
C LYS A 98 -18.81 21.57 25.51
N GLU A 99 -18.54 21.57 26.82
CA GLU A 99 -17.25 21.21 27.42
C GLU A 99 -16.78 19.81 26.98
#